data_AF-A0A973HUZ8-F1
#
_entry.id   AF-A0A973HUZ8-F1
#
_cell.length_a   1.000
_cell.length_b   1.000
_cell.length_c   1.000
_cell.angle_alpha   90.00
_cell.angle_beta   90.00
_cell.angle_gamma   90.00
#
_symmetry.space_group_name_H-M   'P 1'
#
loop_
_entity.id
_entity.type
_entity.pdbx_description
1 polymer ?
#
loop_
_entity_poly.entity_id
_entity_poly.type
_entity_poly.pdbx_seq_one_letter_code
_entity_poly.pdbx_strand_id
1 'polypeptide(L)'
;MLQNNVRRFREALMMTKAELARKAGISALTIDRIEGGRPCRLTTKRKILAALGLGVDDRDRVFGAASPSKEISSEQTDIEVPLLWKSGGGVQ
;
A
#
# COMPACT_ATOMS: atom_id res chain seq x y z
N MET A 1 -12.19 -8.75 -12.85
CA MET A 1 -12.35 -8.69 -11.37
C MET A 1 -11.10 -8.07 -10.79
N LEU A 2 -11.22 -7.17 -9.81
CA LEU A 2 -10.06 -6.60 -9.13
C LEU A 2 -9.42 -7.70 -8.28
N GLN A 3 -8.24 -8.15 -8.67
CA GLN A 3 -7.52 -9.19 -7.94
C GLN A 3 -7.06 -8.62 -6.60
N ASN A 4 -7.51 -9.23 -5.50
CA ASN A 4 -7.08 -8.91 -4.14
C ASN A 4 -6.59 -10.21 -3.48
N ASN A 5 -5.63 -10.09 -2.58
CA ASN A 5 -5.01 -11.22 -1.89
C ASN A 5 -5.56 -11.42 -0.48
N VAL A 6 -6.59 -10.67 -0.07
CA VAL A 6 -7.12 -10.67 1.30
C VAL A 6 -7.47 -12.09 1.77
N ARG A 7 -8.16 -12.86 0.91
CA ARG A 7 -8.51 -14.26 1.19
C ARG A 7 -7.28 -15.12 1.46
N ARG A 8 -6.23 -14.96 0.64
CA ARG A 8 -4.97 -15.72 0.76
C ARG A 8 -4.25 -15.41 2.07
N PHE A 9 -4.16 -14.12 2.44
CA PHE A 9 -3.57 -13.72 3.72
C PHE A 9 -4.37 -14.24 4.91
N ARG A 10 -5.70 -14.17 4.83
CA ARG A 10 -6.58 -14.70 5.87
C ARG A 10 -6.39 -16.21 6.06
N GLU A 11 -6.39 -16.97 4.97
CA GLU A 11 -6.21 -18.43 5.00
C GLU A 11 -4.81 -18.84 5.46
N ALA A 12 -3.78 -18.07 5.11
CA ALA A 12 -2.41 -18.30 5.62
C ALA A 12 -2.31 -18.16 7.15
N LEU A 13 -3.17 -17.35 7.76
CA LEU A 13 -3.28 -17.19 9.21
C LEU A 13 -4.32 -18.14 9.84
N MET A 14 -4.86 -19.09 9.07
CA MET A 14 -5.94 -20.00 9.49
C MET A 14 -7.17 -19.30 10.08
N MET A 15 -7.47 -18.08 9.61
CA MET A 15 -8.62 -17.32 10.11
C MET A 15 -9.87 -17.56 9.25
N THR A 16 -11.01 -17.71 9.89
CA THR A 16 -12.32 -17.62 9.24
C THR A 16 -12.67 -16.18 8.88
N LYS A 17 -13.61 -15.99 7.96
CA LYS A 17 -14.11 -14.65 7.58
C LYS A 17 -14.68 -13.89 8.78
N ALA A 18 -15.38 -14.60 9.66
CA ALA A 18 -15.96 -14.04 10.88
C ALA A 18 -14.88 -13.59 11.88
N GLU A 19 -13.77 -14.32 11.99
CA GLU A 19 -12.65 -13.93 12.86
C GLU A 19 -11.92 -12.70 12.35
N LEU A 20 -11.64 -12.64 11.04
CA LEU A 20 -11.05 -11.44 10.44
C LEU A 20 -11.97 -10.23 10.64
N ALA A 21 -13.28 -10.40 10.45
CA ALA A 21 -14.26 -9.35 10.65
C ALA A 21 -14.30 -8.85 12.11
N ARG A 22 -14.28 -9.77 13.07
CA ARG A 22 -14.22 -9.44 14.51
C ARG A 22 -12.94 -8.69 14.86
N LYS A 23 -11.77 -9.15 14.40
CA LYS A 23 -10.48 -8.46 14.62
C LYS A 23 -10.46 -7.06 13.98
N ALA A 24 -11.00 -6.92 12.78
CA ALA A 24 -11.05 -5.65 12.07
C ALA A 24 -12.16 -4.70 12.55
N GLY A 25 -13.09 -5.16 13.40
CA GLY A 25 -14.24 -4.37 13.85
C GLY A 25 -15.14 -3.93 12.69
N ILE A 26 -15.45 -4.86 11.78
CA ILE A 26 -16.37 -4.69 10.64
C ILE A 26 -17.26 -5.93 10.48
N SER A 27 -18.30 -5.86 9.64
CA SER A 27 -19.19 -7.02 9.42
C SER A 27 -18.54 -8.09 8.52
N ALA A 28 -18.88 -9.36 8.78
CA ALA A 28 -18.44 -10.49 7.94
C ALA A 28 -18.86 -10.31 6.46
N LEU A 29 -20.06 -9.76 6.22
CA LEU A 29 -20.53 -9.40 4.87
C LEU A 29 -19.60 -8.40 4.16
N THR A 30 -18.97 -7.49 4.91
CA THR A 30 -17.99 -6.55 4.34
C THR A 30 -16.72 -7.27 3.92
N ILE A 31 -16.24 -8.23 4.71
CA ILE A 31 -15.11 -9.08 4.33
C ILE A 31 -15.44 -9.89 3.07
N ASP A 32 -16.62 -10.52 3.01
CA ASP A 32 -17.06 -11.28 1.83
C ASP A 32 -17.03 -10.44 0.54
N ARG A 33 -17.54 -9.21 0.61
CA ARG A 33 -17.53 -8.28 -0.52
C ARG A 33 -16.12 -7.92 -0.95
N ILE A 34 -15.22 -7.69 0.01
CA ILE A 34 -13.83 -7.30 -0.25
C ILE A 34 -13.05 -8.46 -0.85
N GLU A 35 -13.20 -9.69 -0.33
CA GLU A 35 -12.59 -10.89 -0.93
C GLU A 35 -13.11 -11.11 -2.35
N GLY A 36 -14.37 -10.78 -2.62
CA GLY A 36 -14.95 -10.76 -3.96
C GLY A 36 -14.45 -9.64 -4.88
N GLY A 37 -13.48 -8.82 -4.46
CA GLY A 37 -12.85 -7.79 -5.28
C GLY A 37 -13.63 -6.48 -5.36
N ARG A 38 -14.61 -6.25 -4.47
CA ARG A 38 -15.32 -4.97 -4.43
C ARG A 38 -14.44 -3.88 -3.78
N PRO A 39 -14.48 -2.64 -4.28
CA PRO A 39 -13.75 -1.54 -3.68
C PRO A 39 -14.27 -1.25 -2.26
N CYS A 40 -13.37 -0.82 -1.39
CA CYS A 40 -13.67 -0.44 -0.02
C CYS A 40 -12.95 0.85 0.36
N ARG A 41 -13.45 1.51 1.41
CA ARG A 41 -12.88 2.76 1.93
C ARG A 41 -11.47 2.52 2.50
N LEU A 42 -10.62 3.54 2.44
CA LEU A 42 -9.27 3.51 3.02
C LEU A 42 -9.28 3.15 4.52
N THR A 43 -10.29 3.62 5.26
CA THR A 43 -10.50 3.28 6.68
C THR A 43 -10.68 1.78 6.88
N THR A 44 -11.45 1.12 6.01
CA THR A 44 -11.66 -0.33 6.04
C THR A 44 -10.39 -1.09 5.66
N LYS A 45 -9.64 -0.61 4.65
CA LYS A 45 -8.35 -1.20 4.29
C LYS A 45 -7.37 -1.20 5.47
N ARG A 46 -7.27 -0.06 6.17
CA ARG A 46 -6.41 0.07 7.37
C ARG A 46 -6.81 -0.90 8.48
N LYS A 47 -8.11 -1.03 8.76
CA LYS A 47 -8.63 -1.98 9.76
C LYS A 47 -8.28 -3.44 9.41
N ILE A 48 -8.39 -3.81 8.13
CA ILE A 48 -8.07 -5.16 7.66
C ILE A 48 -6.55 -5.42 7.74
N LEU A 49 -5.72 -4.46 7.33
CA LEU A 49 -4.26 -4.58 7.46
C LEU A 49 -3.84 -4.80 8.92
N ALA A 50 -4.37 -3.99 9.83
CA ALA A 50 -4.12 -4.15 11.26
C ALA A 50 -4.56 -5.53 11.78
N ALA A 51 -5.74 -6.01 11.35
CA ALA A 51 -6.25 -7.33 11.74
C ALA A 51 -5.41 -8.50 11.21
N LEU A 52 -4.75 -8.32 10.06
CA LEU A 52 -3.80 -9.26 9.47
C LEU A 52 -2.38 -9.13 10.05
N GLY A 53 -2.13 -8.15 10.93
CA GLY A 53 -0.80 -7.88 11.48
C GLY A 53 0.16 -7.22 10.50
N LEU A 54 -0.37 -6.50 9.50
CA LEU A 54 0.40 -5.88 8.42
C LEU A 54 0.41 -4.35 8.54
N GLY A 55 1.46 -3.75 7.97
CA GLY A 55 1.63 -2.31 7.89
C GLY A 55 0.80 -1.66 6.79
N VAL A 56 0.80 -0.33 6.74
CA VAL A 56 0.19 0.43 5.62
C VAL A 56 0.96 0.22 4.31
N ASP A 57 2.23 -0.12 4.39
CA ASP A 57 3.12 -0.34 3.25
C ASP A 57 2.76 -1.63 2.49
N ASP A 58 2.19 -2.62 3.19
CA ASP A 58 1.69 -3.87 2.59
C ASP A 58 0.35 -3.71 1.86
N ARG A 59 -0.23 -2.50 1.83
CA ARG A 59 -1.56 -2.26 1.22
C ARG A 59 -1.65 -2.79 -0.20
N ASP A 60 -0.67 -2.49 -1.03
CA ASP A 60 -0.72 -2.85 -2.46
C ASP A 60 -0.52 -4.35 -2.67
N ARG A 61 0.22 -5.01 -1.77
CA ARG A 61 0.37 -6.46 -1.72
C ARG A 61 -0.94 -7.16 -1.34
N VAL A 62 -1.72 -6.58 -0.42
CA VAL A 62 -2.95 -7.17 0.10
C VAL A 62 -4.16 -6.90 -0.79
N PHE A 63 -4.35 -5.66 -1.26
CA PHE A 63 -5.53 -5.25 -2.02
C PHE A 63 -5.31 -5.19 -3.54
N GLY A 64 -4.08 -5.45 -4.00
CA GLY A 64 -3.66 -5.18 -5.37
C GLY A 64 -3.36 -3.70 -5.58
N ALA A 65 -2.36 -3.38 -6.40
CA ALA A 65 -2.16 -2.02 -6.87
C ALA A 65 -3.42 -1.61 -7.64
N ALA A 66 -4.13 -0.58 -7.17
CA ALA A 66 -5.03 0.15 -8.05
C ALA A 66 -4.15 0.61 -9.22
N SER A 67 -4.46 0.14 -10.43
CA SER A 67 -3.63 0.23 -11.63
C SER A 67 -2.61 1.37 -11.59
N PRO A 68 -1.30 1.10 -11.67
CA PRO A 68 -0.35 2.16 -11.95
C PRO A 68 -0.58 2.54 -13.41
N SER A 69 -1.46 3.50 -13.66
CA SER A 69 -1.37 4.28 -14.88
C SER A 69 -0.06 5.04 -14.80
N LYS A 70 0.97 4.46 -15.45
CA LYS A 70 2.22 5.09 -15.94
C LYS A 70 3.12 5.74 -14.89
N GLU A 71 4.42 5.39 -14.85
CA GLU A 71 5.56 6.17 -15.42
C GLU A 71 6.58 6.29 -14.25
N ILE A 72 7.92 6.22 -14.34
CA ILE A 72 8.92 6.04 -15.41
C ILE A 72 10.15 5.39 -14.75
N SER A 73 10.84 4.53 -15.50
CA SER A 73 12.28 4.28 -15.37
C SER A 73 13.06 5.59 -15.13
N SER A 74 13.84 5.68 -14.05
CA SER A 74 14.88 6.71 -13.89
C SER A 74 15.93 6.28 -12.87
N GLU A 75 16.65 5.20 -13.14
CA GLU A 75 18.07 5.17 -12.77
C GLU A 75 18.80 6.21 -13.63
N GLN A 76 18.89 7.46 -13.16
CA GLN A 76 20.03 8.36 -13.38
C GLN A 76 19.81 9.64 -12.57
N THR A 77 20.59 9.84 -11.51
CA THR A 77 21.25 11.14 -11.26
C THR A 77 22.53 10.82 -10.49
N ASP A 78 23.61 10.64 -11.24
CA ASP A 78 24.96 10.91 -10.76
C ASP A 78 24.99 12.40 -10.39
N ILE A 79 24.88 12.69 -9.10
CA ILE A 79 25.13 14.03 -8.59
C ILE A 79 26.66 14.18 -8.50
N GLU A 80 27.30 14.54 -9.61
CA GLU A 80 28.47 15.40 -9.49
C GLU A 80 27.94 16.83 -9.31
N VAL A 81 28.26 17.46 -8.19
CA VAL A 81 28.09 18.91 -7.99
C VAL A 81 29.42 19.55 -8.36
N PRO A 82 29.56 20.21 -9.53
CA PRO A 82 30.72 21.05 -9.76
C PRO A 82 30.63 22.28 -8.84
N LEU A 83 31.61 22.37 -7.96
CA LEU A 83 31.94 23.50 -7.11
C LEU A 83 32.01 24.81 -7.94
N LEU A 84 30.90 25.56 -8.04
CA LEU A 84 30.86 26.87 -8.71
C LEU A 84 30.35 27.98 -7.79
N TRP A 85 30.86 28.04 -6.56
CA TRP A 85 30.73 29.23 -5.70
C TRP A 85 32.01 30.07 -5.68
N LYS A 86 32.89 29.96 -6.69
CA LYS A 86 34.15 30.74 -6.75
C LYS A 86 33.86 32.25 -6.72
N SER A 87 33.91 32.76 -5.50
CA SER A 87 34.51 34.00 -5.05
C SER A 87 34.01 35.28 -5.72
N GLY A 88 33.10 35.95 -5.01
CA GLY A 88 33.03 37.40 -5.03
C GLY A 88 34.37 38.00 -4.60
N GLY A 89 34.78 39.04 -5.32
CA GLY A 89 35.97 39.83 -5.05
C GLY A 89 35.90 41.13 -5.83
N GLY A 90 35.04 42.04 -5.37
CA GLY A 90 35.02 43.43 -5.82
C GLY A 90 36.02 44.26 -5.01
N VAL A 91 37.04 44.79 -5.69
CA VAL A 91 37.99 45.83 -5.30
C VAL A 91 38.68 46.23 -6.61
N GLN A 92 38.79 47.48 -7.07
CA GLN A 92 38.57 48.83 -6.54
C GLN A 92 37.82 49.67 -7.60
#